data_AF-A0AA38NIY6-F1
#
_entry.id   AF-A0AA38NIY6-F1
#
_cell.length_a   1.000
_cell.length_b   1.000
_cell.length_c   1.000
_cell.angle_alpha   90.00
_cell.angle_beta   90.00
_cell.angle_gamma   90.00
#
_symmetry.space_group_name_H-M   'P 1'
#
loop_
_entity.id
_entity.type
_entity.pdbx_description
1 polymer ?
#
loop_
_entity_poly.entity_id
_entity_poly.type
_entity_poly.pdbx_seq_one_letter_code
_entity_poly.pdbx_strand_id
1 'polypeptide(L)'
;MAVTWERYFTEEHVGTKSGTSEFMSSALLDPLNKNYVHSPVDDYYSIYFVTQWACAFRDLSPEDKPKEPQHIQRLQSHLAGNVYHRDAATSTTITGTKLKAEEYGAFLVQAQPFLRKWYGSLQSLDNEWREMDASERYNAKTFRDIADRGFLSFCVLLLSVSFYDSSVVAFAIDFPFRYVPVLSISVITSEYCR
;
A
#
# COMPACT_ATOMS: atom_id res chain seq x y z
N MET A 1 9.86 -21.01 -0.86
CA MET A 1 11.24 -20.88 -1.39
C MET A 1 11.39 -19.48 -1.93
N ALA A 2 12.37 -18.71 -1.47
CA ALA A 2 12.67 -17.40 -2.05
C ALA A 2 13.24 -17.60 -3.46
N VAL A 3 12.73 -16.85 -4.44
CA VAL A 3 13.20 -16.91 -5.83
C VAL A 3 14.51 -16.13 -5.94
N THR A 4 15.53 -16.71 -6.56
CA THR A 4 16.75 -15.99 -6.94
C THR A 4 16.45 -14.95 -8.02
N TRP A 5 16.68 -13.67 -7.72
CA TRP A 5 16.41 -12.50 -8.59
C TRP A 5 16.87 -12.67 -10.04
N GLU A 6 18.04 -13.27 -10.23
CA GLU A 6 18.65 -13.51 -11.54
C GLU A 6 17.80 -14.41 -12.44
N ARG A 7 17.03 -15.33 -11.85
CA ARG A 7 16.14 -16.26 -12.57
C ARG A 7 14.72 -15.72 -12.71
N TYR A 8 14.30 -14.84 -11.81
CA TYR A 8 12.96 -14.23 -11.82
C TYR A 8 12.69 -13.46 -13.12
N PHE A 9 13.69 -12.82 -13.72
CA PHE A 9 13.46 -12.09 -14.97
C PHE A 9 13.69 -12.91 -16.25
N THR A 10 14.14 -14.17 -16.12
CA THR A 10 14.51 -15.01 -17.27
C THR A 10 13.60 -16.22 -17.47
N GLU A 11 12.82 -16.60 -16.45
CA GLU A 11 11.91 -17.75 -16.51
C GLU A 11 10.51 -17.34 -16.98
N GLU A 12 9.85 -18.20 -17.76
CA GLU A 12 8.46 -18.00 -18.19
C GLU A 12 7.53 -18.23 -16.97
N HIS A 13 7.14 -17.14 -16.31
CA HIS A 13 6.21 -17.23 -15.20
C HIS A 13 4.79 -17.47 -15.72
N VAL A 14 4.38 -18.74 -15.72
CA VAL A 14 2.95 -19.11 -15.78
C VAL A 14 2.33 -18.78 -14.42
N GLY A 15 2.30 -17.50 -14.08
CA GLY A 15 1.91 -17.00 -12.77
C GLY A 15 0.40 -17.10 -12.59
N THR A 16 -0.05 -18.05 -11.77
CA THR A 16 -1.33 -17.85 -11.09
C THR A 16 -1.16 -16.62 -10.18
N LYS A 17 -1.99 -15.59 -10.40
CA LYS A 17 -2.03 -14.39 -9.55
C LYS A 17 -2.22 -14.87 -8.10
N SER A 18 -1.16 -14.82 -7.30
CA SER A 18 -1.15 -15.32 -5.93
C SER A 18 -1.21 -14.15 -4.96
N GLY A 19 -2.02 -14.28 -3.91
CA GLY A 19 -2.26 -13.20 -2.95
C GLY A 19 -3.73 -13.07 -2.56
N THR A 20 -3.99 -12.25 -1.55
CA THR A 20 -5.33 -11.87 -1.11
C THR A 20 -5.80 -10.70 -1.96
N SER A 21 -6.86 -10.91 -2.74
CA SER A 21 -7.35 -9.96 -3.76
C SER A 21 -7.64 -8.55 -3.22
N GLU A 22 -7.98 -8.46 -1.94
CA GLU A 22 -8.31 -7.25 -1.21
C GLU A 22 -7.07 -6.35 -1.04
N PHE A 23 -5.86 -6.92 -1.04
CA PHE A 23 -4.61 -6.18 -0.91
C PHE A 23 -3.82 -6.09 -2.21
N MET A 24 -4.20 -6.81 -3.26
CA MET A 24 -3.50 -6.74 -4.55
C MET A 24 -3.88 -5.48 -5.35
N SER A 25 -2.96 -4.92 -6.13
CA SER A 25 -3.26 -3.77 -6.99
C SER A 25 -4.36 -4.10 -8.02
N SER A 26 -5.17 -3.10 -8.39
CA SER A 26 -6.23 -3.30 -9.40
C SER A 26 -5.63 -3.66 -10.77
N ALA A 27 -4.44 -3.15 -11.08
CA ALA A 27 -3.73 -3.46 -12.33
C ALA A 27 -3.32 -4.93 -12.40
N LEU A 28 -2.81 -5.48 -11.29
CA LEU A 28 -2.46 -6.88 -11.17
C LEU A 28 -3.70 -7.78 -11.27
N LEU A 29 -4.87 -7.34 -10.79
CA LEU A 29 -6.10 -8.14 -10.84
C LEU A 29 -6.88 -8.05 -12.15
N ASP A 30 -6.60 -7.04 -12.98
CA ASP A 30 -7.32 -6.83 -14.24
C ASP A 30 -7.21 -8.06 -15.17
N PRO A 31 -8.33 -8.70 -15.54
CA PRO A 31 -8.33 -9.84 -16.45
C PRO A 31 -7.95 -9.47 -17.89
N LEU A 32 -8.02 -8.18 -18.25
CA LEU A 32 -7.61 -7.69 -19.57
C LEU A 32 -6.08 -7.59 -19.69
N ASN A 33 -5.37 -7.47 -18.56
CA ASN A 33 -3.91 -7.40 -18.52
C ASN A 33 -3.28 -8.80 -18.48
N LYS A 34 -3.36 -9.54 -19.60
CA LYS A 34 -2.82 -10.91 -19.71
C LYS A 34 -1.29 -11.00 -19.62
N ASN A 35 -0.59 -9.95 -20.03
CA ASN A 35 0.87 -9.86 -20.01
C ASN A 35 1.36 -8.86 -18.96
N TYR A 36 0.65 -8.77 -17.84
CA TYR A 36 1.01 -7.85 -16.77
C TYR A 36 2.38 -8.22 -16.19
N VAL A 37 3.30 -7.27 -16.18
CA VAL A 37 4.59 -7.41 -15.51
C VAL A 37 4.44 -6.81 -14.11
N HIS A 38 4.59 -7.66 -13.09
CA HIS A 38 4.55 -7.25 -11.68
C HIS A 38 5.51 -6.09 -11.45
N SER A 39 5.00 -5.02 -10.87
CA SER A 39 5.74 -3.81 -10.53
C SER A 39 6.17 -3.86 -9.07
N PRO A 40 7.32 -3.27 -8.70
CA PRO A 40 7.61 -3.02 -7.28
C PRO A 40 6.51 -2.18 -6.60
N VAL A 41 5.76 -1.38 -7.37
CA VAL A 41 4.67 -0.54 -6.86
C VAL A 41 3.48 -1.38 -6.40
N ASP A 42 3.28 -2.59 -6.91
CA ASP A 42 2.20 -3.48 -6.48
C ASP A 42 2.33 -3.90 -5.01
N ASP A 43 3.57 -4.12 -4.57
CA ASP A 43 3.86 -4.45 -3.18
C ASP A 43 3.55 -3.24 -2.27
N TYR A 44 3.86 -2.03 -2.73
CA TYR A 44 3.53 -0.81 -1.98
C TYR A 44 2.03 -0.50 -1.95
N TYR A 45 1.27 -0.81 -3.02
CA TYR A 45 -0.19 -0.75 -2.97
C TYR A 45 -0.74 -1.72 -1.91
N SER A 46 -0.16 -2.91 -1.79
CA SER A 46 -0.54 -3.87 -0.74
C SER A 46 -0.32 -3.28 0.66
N ILE A 47 0.85 -2.67 0.92
CA ILE A 47 1.13 -2.01 2.19
C ILE A 47 0.18 -0.83 2.42
N TYR A 48 -0.11 -0.05 1.37
CA TYR A 48 -1.05 1.07 1.44
C TYR A 48 -2.45 0.61 1.86
N PHE A 49 -2.99 -0.44 1.22
CA PHE A 49 -4.33 -0.95 1.55
C PHE A 49 -4.39 -1.53 2.95
N VAL A 50 -3.35 -2.23 3.40
CA VAL A 50 -3.24 -2.69 4.81
C VAL A 50 -3.23 -1.50 5.76
N THR A 51 -2.45 -0.46 5.46
CA THR A 51 -2.37 0.75 6.29
C THR A 51 -3.71 1.46 6.36
N GLN A 52 -4.41 1.60 5.23
CA GLN A 52 -5.74 2.19 5.16
C GLN A 52 -6.77 1.38 5.96
N TRP A 53 -6.77 0.06 5.79
CA TRP A 53 -7.60 -0.86 6.53
C TRP A 53 -7.37 -0.65 8.03
N ALA A 54 -6.12 -0.69 8.46
CA ALA A 54 -5.75 -0.51 9.84
C ALA A 54 -6.23 0.84 10.41
N CYS A 55 -6.11 1.94 9.64
CA CYS A 55 -6.59 3.26 10.07
C CYS A 55 -8.11 3.30 10.27
N ALA A 56 -8.86 2.58 9.45
CA ALA A 56 -10.31 2.53 9.52
C ALA A 56 -10.85 1.55 10.57
N PHE A 57 -10.11 0.48 10.86
CA PHE A 57 -10.48 -0.60 11.78
C PHE A 57 -9.81 -0.48 13.16
N ARG A 58 -9.11 0.61 13.44
CA ARG A 58 -8.50 0.83 14.76
C ARG A 58 -9.59 0.84 15.84
N ASP A 59 -9.59 -0.18 16.69
CA ASP A 59 -10.54 -0.33 17.78
C ASP A 59 -10.48 0.88 18.73
N LEU A 60 -11.64 1.52 18.92
CA LEU A 60 -12.02 2.02 20.23
C LEU A 60 -12.40 0.78 21.06
N SER A 61 -11.89 0.67 22.29
CA SER A 61 -12.12 -0.47 23.19
C SER A 61 -13.57 -0.98 23.13
N PRO A 62 -13.83 -2.30 23.08
CA PRO A 62 -15.19 -2.87 23.06
C PRO A 62 -16.11 -2.34 24.17
N GLU A 63 -15.51 -1.93 25.29
CA GLU A 63 -16.19 -1.42 26.49
C GLU A 63 -16.61 0.06 26.37
N ASP A 64 -16.07 0.78 25.38
CA ASP A 64 -16.29 2.22 25.15
C ASP A 64 -16.84 2.50 23.74
N LYS A 65 -17.54 1.56 23.07
CA LYS A 65 -18.08 1.83 21.73
C LYS A 65 -19.40 2.63 21.81
N PRO A 66 -19.42 3.97 21.68
CA PRO A 66 -20.61 4.62 21.16
C PRO A 66 -20.89 4.01 19.79
N LYS A 67 -22.15 3.99 19.38
CA LYS A 67 -22.56 3.54 18.04
C LYS A 67 -21.65 4.19 17.01
N GLU A 68 -20.76 3.40 16.39
CA GLU A 68 -19.81 3.93 15.42
C GLU A 68 -20.55 4.72 14.34
N PRO A 69 -20.02 5.87 13.90
CA PRO A 69 -20.66 6.66 12.86
C PRO A 69 -20.95 5.81 11.61
N GLN A 70 -22.10 6.03 10.99
CA GLN A 70 -22.51 5.25 9.80
C GLN A 70 -21.49 5.36 8.65
N HIS A 71 -20.77 6.48 8.57
CA HIS A 71 -19.75 6.73 7.56
C HIS A 71 -18.52 5.82 7.72
N ILE A 72 -17.97 5.69 8.93
CA ILE A 72 -16.83 4.78 9.17
C ILE A 72 -17.23 3.33 8.97
N GLN A 73 -18.43 2.92 9.38
CA GLN A 73 -18.95 1.56 9.14
C GLN A 73 -19.07 1.24 7.65
N ARG A 74 -19.59 2.19 6.86
CA ARG A 74 -19.66 2.05 5.41
C ARG A 74 -18.26 1.96 4.78
N LEU A 75 -17.31 2.77 5.24
CA LEU A 75 -15.94 2.73 4.76
C LEU A 75 -15.27 1.39 5.08
N GLN A 76 -15.38 0.91 6.32
CA GLN A 76 -14.91 -0.40 6.75
C GLN A 76 -15.52 -1.52 5.91
N SER A 77 -16.83 -1.45 5.66
CA SER A 77 -17.54 -2.44 4.82
C SER A 77 -17.05 -2.43 3.38
N HIS A 78 -16.70 -1.25 2.84
CA HIS A 78 -16.10 -1.14 1.52
C HIS A 78 -14.65 -1.69 1.49
N LEU A 79 -13.86 -1.43 2.53
CA LEU A 79 -12.47 -1.91 2.66
C LEU A 79 -12.39 -3.43 2.82
N ALA A 80 -13.37 -4.04 3.49
CA ALA A 80 -13.50 -5.50 3.59
C ALA A 80 -14.23 -6.13 2.39
N GLY A 81 -14.64 -5.32 1.42
CA GLY A 81 -15.33 -5.76 0.21
C GLY A 81 -14.36 -6.21 -0.90
N ASN A 82 -14.89 -6.32 -2.11
CA ASN A 82 -14.09 -6.61 -3.30
C ASN A 82 -13.25 -5.37 -3.74
N VAL A 83 -12.41 -5.58 -4.76
CA VAL A 83 -11.54 -4.56 -5.38
C VAL A 83 -12.28 -3.26 -5.69
N TYR A 84 -13.47 -3.33 -6.28
CA TYR A 84 -14.26 -2.15 -6.63
C TYR A 84 -14.66 -1.35 -5.39
N HIS A 85 -15.10 -2.03 -4.33
CA HIS A 85 -15.44 -1.37 -3.07
C HIS A 85 -14.22 -0.76 -2.39
N ARG A 86 -13.08 -1.47 -2.36
CA ARG A 86 -11.83 -0.94 -1.82
C ARG A 86 -11.34 0.29 -2.59
N ASP A 87 -11.41 0.28 -3.91
CA ASP A 87 -11.03 1.44 -4.73
C ASP A 87 -11.96 2.63 -4.45
N ALA A 88 -13.25 2.40 -4.21
CA ALA A 88 -14.17 3.43 -3.74
C ALA A 88 -13.84 3.96 -2.33
N ALA A 89 -13.42 3.09 -1.41
CA ALA A 89 -12.96 3.50 -0.08
C ALA A 89 -11.65 4.30 -0.14
N THR A 90 -10.72 3.88 -0.99
CA THR A 90 -9.47 4.60 -1.32
C THR A 90 -9.80 5.99 -1.84
N SER A 91 -10.66 6.09 -2.85
CA SER A 91 -11.16 7.37 -3.37
C SER A 91 -11.71 8.26 -2.26
N THR A 92 -12.59 7.73 -1.40
CA THR A 92 -13.13 8.48 -0.24
C THR A 92 -12.02 9.04 0.65
N THR A 93 -10.96 8.26 0.91
CA THR A 93 -9.85 8.65 1.78
C THR A 93 -8.95 9.70 1.13
N ILE A 94 -8.65 9.55 -0.17
CA ILE A 94 -7.68 10.40 -0.88
C ILE A 94 -8.30 11.63 -1.54
N THR A 95 -9.62 11.69 -1.73
CA THR A 95 -10.29 12.86 -2.32
C THR A 95 -9.94 14.15 -1.58
N GLY A 96 -10.02 15.30 -2.26
CA GLY A 96 -9.68 16.61 -1.70
C GLY A 96 -10.52 17.02 -0.48
N THR A 97 -11.70 16.44 -0.30
CA THR A 97 -12.58 16.70 0.84
C THR A 97 -11.92 16.21 2.14
N LYS A 98 -11.85 17.11 3.12
CA LYS A 98 -11.34 16.76 4.46
C LYS A 98 -12.37 15.87 5.17
N LEU A 99 -11.94 14.72 5.66
CA LEU A 99 -12.78 13.85 6.49
C LEU A 99 -13.05 14.54 7.84
N LYS A 100 -14.22 14.29 8.40
CA LYS A 100 -14.63 14.83 9.71
C LYS A 100 -14.51 13.76 10.80
N ALA A 101 -14.06 14.16 12.00
CA ALA A 101 -13.74 13.23 13.07
C ALA A 101 -15.01 12.54 13.62
N GLU A 102 -16.13 13.26 13.63
CA GLU A 102 -17.45 12.77 13.99
C GLU A 102 -18.03 11.74 13.00
N GLU A 103 -17.51 11.67 11.77
CA GLU A 103 -17.97 10.76 10.72
C GLU A 103 -17.01 9.57 10.53
N TYR A 104 -15.71 9.80 10.68
CA TYR A 104 -14.66 8.84 10.29
C TYR A 104 -13.72 8.44 11.43
N GLY A 105 -13.93 8.98 12.64
CA GLY A 105 -13.02 8.83 13.76
C GLY A 105 -11.81 9.77 13.66
N ALA A 106 -11.31 10.22 14.81
CA ALA A 106 -10.21 11.17 14.88
C ALA A 106 -8.93 10.65 14.21
N PHE A 107 -8.65 9.35 14.34
CA PHE A 107 -7.41 8.76 13.83
C PHE A 107 -7.35 8.75 12.30
N LEU A 108 -8.39 8.28 11.61
CA LEU A 108 -8.39 8.28 10.15
C LEU A 108 -8.31 9.71 9.58
N VAL A 109 -8.94 10.68 10.24
CA VAL A 109 -8.83 12.10 9.88
C VAL A 109 -7.40 12.61 10.03
N GLN A 110 -6.71 12.26 11.12
CA GLN A 110 -5.31 12.60 11.34
C GLN A 110 -4.38 11.92 10.33
N ALA A 111 -4.66 10.67 9.96
CA ALA A 111 -3.89 9.91 8.98
C ALA A 111 -4.18 10.31 7.53
N GLN A 112 -5.32 10.97 7.25
CA GLN A 112 -5.75 11.32 5.89
C GLN A 112 -4.68 12.07 5.06
N PRO A 113 -3.99 13.10 5.59
CA PRO A 113 -2.97 13.82 4.82
C PRO A 113 -1.80 12.92 4.42
N PHE A 114 -1.41 11.98 5.28
CA PHE A 114 -0.37 10.98 4.99
C PHE A 114 -0.83 10.03 3.90
N LEU A 115 -1.99 9.39 4.07
CA LEU A 115 -2.55 8.43 3.10
C LEU A 115 -2.72 9.08 1.72
N ARG A 116 -3.27 10.31 1.67
CA ARG A 116 -3.44 11.05 0.42
C ARG A 116 -2.11 11.30 -0.30
N LYS A 117 -1.11 11.83 0.40
CA LYS A 117 0.20 12.13 -0.20
C LYS A 117 0.92 10.88 -0.65
N TRP A 118 0.83 9.82 0.15
CA TRP A 118 1.50 8.56 -0.16
C TRP A 118 0.87 7.91 -1.39
N TYR A 119 -0.46 7.82 -1.45
CA TYR A 119 -1.15 7.31 -2.63
C TYR A 119 -0.80 8.08 -3.90
N GLY A 120 -0.74 9.42 -3.83
CA GLY A 120 -0.31 10.24 -4.97
C GLY A 120 1.13 9.93 -5.42
N SER A 121 2.02 9.62 -4.48
CA SER A 121 3.39 9.18 -4.80
C SER A 121 3.40 7.81 -5.48
N LEU A 122 2.59 6.87 -5.01
CA LEU A 122 2.44 5.55 -5.63
C LEU A 122 1.85 5.64 -7.04
N GLN A 123 0.86 6.51 -7.27
CA GLN A 123 0.32 6.75 -8.61
C GLN A 123 1.37 7.32 -9.57
N SER A 124 2.22 8.24 -9.08
CA SER A 124 3.31 8.77 -9.90
C SER A 124 4.31 7.67 -10.30
N LEU A 125 4.68 6.78 -9.38
CA LEU A 125 5.59 5.67 -9.65
C LEU A 125 4.96 4.60 -10.55
N ASP A 126 3.67 4.28 -10.36
CA ASP A 126 2.94 3.35 -11.22
C ASP A 126 2.83 3.88 -12.65
N ASN A 127 2.54 5.18 -12.81
CA ASN A 127 2.53 5.81 -14.13
C ASN A 127 3.89 5.74 -14.81
N GLU A 128 4.97 6.07 -14.09
CA GLU A 128 6.33 5.97 -14.62
C GLU A 128 6.68 4.53 -15.04
N TRP A 129 6.37 3.54 -14.20
CA TRP A 129 6.54 2.12 -14.53
C TRP A 129 5.76 1.71 -15.79
N ARG A 130 4.53 2.21 -15.95
CA ARG A 130 3.67 1.93 -17.11
C ARG A 130 4.11 2.64 -18.39
N GLU A 131 4.89 3.70 -18.30
CA GLU A 131 5.44 4.42 -19.45
C GLU A 131 6.74 3.78 -19.95
N MET A 132 7.46 3.05 -19.09
CA MET A 132 8.67 2.29 -19.46
C MET A 132 8.36 1.21 -20.50
N ASP A 133 9.32 0.94 -21.38
CA ASP A 133 9.20 -0.17 -22.31
C ASP A 133 9.44 -1.53 -21.64
N ALA A 134 9.20 -2.62 -22.37
CA ALA A 134 9.38 -3.97 -21.82
C ALA A 134 10.84 -4.23 -21.39
N SER A 135 11.82 -3.78 -22.16
CA SER A 135 13.24 -4.01 -21.85
C SER A 135 13.68 -3.30 -20.57
N GLU A 136 13.13 -2.12 -20.30
CA GLU A 136 13.33 -1.37 -19.07
C GLU A 136 12.67 -2.04 -17.87
N ARG A 137 11.44 -2.57 -18.01
CA ARG A 137 10.73 -3.26 -16.92
C ARG A 137 11.37 -4.59 -16.52
N TYR A 138 11.99 -5.30 -17.45
CA TYR A 138 12.74 -6.53 -17.16
C TYR A 138 14.16 -6.25 -16.64
N ASN A 139 14.56 -4.98 -16.51
CA ASN A 139 15.85 -4.61 -15.96
C ASN A 139 15.81 -4.58 -14.42
N ALA A 140 16.60 -5.43 -13.79
CA ALA A 140 16.67 -5.54 -12.32
C ALA A 140 17.09 -4.21 -11.64
N LYS A 141 17.93 -3.39 -12.29
CA LYS A 141 18.34 -2.08 -11.76
C LYS A 141 17.17 -1.10 -11.76
N THR A 142 16.39 -1.07 -12.85
CA THR A 142 15.18 -0.23 -12.95
C THR A 142 14.14 -0.66 -11.94
N PHE A 143 13.90 -1.97 -11.81
CA PHE A 143 13.02 -2.52 -10.78
C PHE A 143 13.45 -2.05 -9.38
N ARG A 144 14.74 -2.18 -9.06
CA ARG A 144 15.29 -1.75 -7.76
C ARG A 144 15.16 -0.25 -7.53
N ASP A 145 15.42 0.58 -8.54
CA ASP A 145 15.28 2.04 -8.42
C ASP A 145 13.84 2.45 -8.06
N ILE A 146 12.86 1.89 -8.76
CA ILE A 146 11.44 2.12 -8.46
C ILE A 146 11.09 1.60 -7.06
N ALA A 147 11.62 0.43 -6.67
CA ALA A 147 11.42 -0.11 -5.33
C ALA A 147 11.98 0.82 -4.24
N ASP A 148 13.22 1.29 -4.39
CA ASP A 148 13.91 2.17 -3.44
C ASP A 148 13.19 3.53 -3.34
N ARG A 149 12.69 4.07 -4.45
CA ARG A 149 11.91 5.31 -4.47
C ARG A 149 10.54 5.15 -3.81
N GLY A 150 9.88 4.01 -3.98
CA GLY A 150 8.65 3.67 -3.27
C GLY A 150 8.87 3.66 -1.76
N PHE A 151 9.93 2.98 -1.29
CA PHE A 151 10.31 2.96 0.12
C PHE A 151 10.64 4.36 0.65
N LEU A 152 11.46 5.12 -0.07
CA LEU A 152 11.85 6.45 0.32
C LEU A 152 10.64 7.39 0.43
N SER A 153 9.68 7.29 -0.49
CA SER A 153 8.44 8.08 -0.44
C SER A 153 7.65 7.84 0.86
N PHE A 154 7.55 6.58 1.29
CA PHE A 154 6.93 6.21 2.55
C PHE A 154 7.71 6.79 3.74
N CYS A 155 9.03 6.61 3.79
CA CYS A 155 9.87 7.09 4.88
C CYS A 155 9.83 8.62 5.02
N VAL A 156 9.95 9.36 3.91
CA VAL A 156 9.90 10.83 3.92
C VAL A 156 8.56 11.32 4.44
N LEU A 157 7.46 10.71 4.00
CA LEU A 157 6.13 11.07 4.48
C LEU A 157 5.94 10.73 5.96
N LEU A 158 6.40 9.57 6.39
CA LEU A 158 6.34 9.15 7.78
C LEU A 158 7.12 10.09 8.70
N LEU A 159 8.35 10.47 8.31
CA LEU A 159 9.16 11.43 9.03
C LEU A 159 8.50 12.82 9.05
N SER A 160 7.88 13.25 7.93
CA SER A 160 7.17 14.52 7.89
C SER A 160 5.98 14.60 8.84
N VAL A 161 5.33 13.46 9.13
CA VAL A 161 4.24 13.35 10.11
C VAL A 161 4.77 13.27 11.54
N SER A 162 5.96 12.69 11.73
CA SER A 162 6.59 12.53 13.04
C SER A 162 6.92 13.84 13.77
N PHE A 163 7.06 14.93 13.03
CA PHE A 163 7.22 16.27 13.61
C PHE A 163 5.91 16.86 14.17
N TYR A 164 4.75 16.25 13.86
CA TYR A 164 3.45 16.81 14.22
C TYR A 164 2.59 15.88 15.09
N ASP A 165 2.73 14.56 15.02
CA ASP A 165 1.91 13.63 15.81
C ASP A 165 2.59 12.25 16.01
N SER A 166 2.96 11.93 17.26
CA SER A 166 3.62 10.67 17.62
C SER A 166 2.72 9.43 17.49
N SER A 167 1.40 9.59 17.50
CA SER A 167 0.45 8.48 17.46
C SER A 167 0.34 7.84 16.07
N VAL A 168 0.45 8.64 15.01
CA VAL A 168 0.43 8.17 13.62
C VAL A 168 1.73 7.45 13.28
N VAL A 169 2.86 7.90 13.83
CA VAL A 169 4.18 7.27 13.63
C VAL A 169 4.25 5.90 14.27
N ALA A 170 3.86 5.80 15.55
CA ALA A 170 3.85 4.53 16.26
C ALA A 170 3.01 3.50 15.51
N PHE A 171 1.86 3.91 14.99
CA PHE A 171 0.98 3.05 14.20
C PHE A 171 1.58 2.63 12.85
N ALA A 172 2.12 3.56 12.07
CA ALA A 172 2.70 3.24 10.76
C ALA A 172 3.97 2.37 10.85
N ILE A 173 4.68 2.42 11.98
CA ILE A 173 5.83 1.54 12.26
C ILE A 173 5.40 0.19 12.83
N ASP A 174 4.42 0.13 13.75
CA ASP A 174 4.03 -1.14 14.36
C ASP A 174 3.11 -1.98 13.47
N PHE A 175 2.18 -1.38 12.73
CA PHE A 175 1.07 -2.14 12.15
C PHE A 175 1.43 -2.95 10.89
N PRO A 176 2.06 -2.40 9.84
CA PRO A 176 2.39 -3.19 8.65
C PRO A 176 3.45 -4.26 8.94
N PHE A 177 4.29 -4.08 9.95
CA PHE A 177 5.37 -5.01 10.29
C PHE A 177 4.97 -6.09 11.32
N ARG A 178 3.94 -5.86 12.14
CA ARG A 178 3.42 -6.87 13.09
C ARG A 178 2.39 -7.82 12.48
N TYR A 179 1.57 -7.35 11.55
CA TYR A 179 0.40 -8.08 11.05
C TYR A 179 0.54 -8.61 9.61
N VAL A 180 1.60 -8.25 8.91
CA VAL A 180 1.94 -8.86 7.62
C VAL A 180 3.06 -9.87 7.85
N PRO A 181 2.76 -11.17 8.01
CA PRO A 181 3.79 -12.19 8.05
C PRO A 181 4.45 -12.23 6.67
N VAL A 182 5.65 -11.68 6.59
CA VAL A 182 6.55 -11.80 5.43
C VAL A 182 5.97 -11.16 4.16
N LEU A 183 5.94 -9.82 4.12
CA LEU A 183 6.42 -9.21 2.88
C LEU A 183 7.90 -9.55 2.83
N SER A 184 8.30 -10.40 1.89
CA SER A 184 9.69 -10.45 1.45
C SER A 184 9.99 -9.13 0.74
N ILE A 185 9.96 -8.01 1.47
CA ILE A 185 10.76 -6.86 1.10
C ILE A 185 12.18 -7.41 1.25
N SER A 186 12.74 -7.87 0.14
CA SER A 186 14.14 -8.26 0.06
C SER A 186 14.96 -6.99 0.18
N VAL A 187 14.93 -6.35 1.35
CA VAL A 187 15.94 -5.39 1.76
C VAL A 187 17.17 -6.22 2.06
N ILE A 188 17.91 -6.54 0.99
CA ILE A 188 19.30 -6.95 1.15
C ILE A 188 20.02 -5.70 1.63
N THR A 189 20.26 -5.65 2.93
CA THR A 189 21.32 -4.82 3.50
C THR A 189 22.61 -5.16 2.76
N SER A 190 23.32 -4.13 2.33
CA SER A 190 24.55 -4.23 1.56
C SER A 190 25.70 -4.82 2.38
N GLU A 191 25.68 -6.12 2.66
CA GLU A 191 26.82 -6.82 3.27
C GLU A 191 27.62 -7.70 2.31
N TYR A 192 27.28 -7.69 1.02
CA TYR A 192 28.11 -8.34 -0.01
C TYR A 192 28.54 -7.33 -1.08
N CYS A 193 29.33 -6.35 -0.65
CA CYS A 193 30.35 -5.74 -1.48
C CYS A 193 31.72 -6.14 -0.91
N ARG A 194 32.21 -7.30 -1.35
CA ARG A 194 33.63 -7.61 -1.49
C ARG A 194 33.83 -8.37 -2.79
#